data_AF-A0A386WEX0-F1
#
_entry.id   AF-A0A386WEX0-F1
#
_cell.length_a   1.000
_cell.length_b   1.000
_cell.length_c   1.000
_cell.angle_alpha   90.00
_cell.angle_beta   90.00
_cell.angle_gamma   90.00
#
_symmetry.space_group_name_H-M   'P 1'
#
loop_
_entity.id
_entity.type
_entity.pdbx_description
1 polymer ?
#
loop_
_entity_poly.entity_id
_entity_poly.type
_entity_poly.pdbx_seq_one_letter_code
_entity_poly.pdbx_strand_id
1 'polypeptide(L)' 'MTLSEEPILPVEFEAAQQTVYQHADGGRCFHCIGDTCRQLPWALDELAKHPGGQQVLNQYHRPDPQTP' A
#
# COMPACT_ATOMS: atom_id res chain seq x y z
N MET A 1 21.30 -14.54 -14.58
CA MET A 1 20.74 -14.23 -13.25
C MET A 1 19.25 -14.13 -13.47
N THR A 2 18.51 -15.23 -13.28
CA THR A 2 17.06 -15.24 -13.44
C THR A 2 16.47 -14.56 -12.21
N LEU A 3 15.96 -13.33 -12.40
CA LEU A 3 15.07 -12.71 -11.44
C LEU A 3 13.85 -13.63 -11.35
N SER A 4 13.73 -14.37 -10.25
CA SER A 4 12.51 -15.12 -9.98
C SER A 4 11.42 -14.09 -9.77
N GLU A 5 10.64 -13.80 -10.81
CA GLU A 5 9.32 -13.21 -10.64
C GLU A 5 8.48 -14.24 -9.89
N GLU A 6 8.59 -14.21 -8.56
CA GLU A 6 7.69 -14.93 -7.68
C GLU A 6 6.27 -14.45 -8.01
N PRO A 7 5.34 -15.35 -8.35
CA PRO A 7 3.99 -14.96 -8.67
C PRO A 7 3.38 -14.34 -7.41
N ILE A 8 3.07 -13.04 -7.49
CA ILE A 8 2.50 -12.32 -6.37
C ILE A 8 1.19 -12.99 -5.99
N LEU A 9 1.12 -13.50 -4.76
CA LEU A 9 -0.02 -14.26 -4.31
C LEU A 9 -1.19 -13.30 -4.03
N PRO A 10 -2.46 -13.75 -4.22
CA PRO A 10 -3.64 -12.94 -3.91
C PRO A 10 -3.63 -12.34 -2.49
N VAL A 11 -3.06 -13.10 -1.54
CA VAL A 11 -2.88 -12.69 -0.14
C VAL A 11 -1.97 -11.46 0.01
N GLU A 12 -0.96 -11.32 -0.84
CA GLU A 12 -0.02 -10.17 -0.80
C GLU A 12 -0.69 -8.91 -1.31
N PHE A 13 -1.55 -9.03 -2.34
CA PHE A 13 -2.33 -7.91 -2.85
C PHE A 13 -3.36 -7.41 -1.81
N GLU A 14 -4.06 -8.31 -1.14
CA GLU A 14 -5.01 -7.96 -0.06
C GLU A 14 -4.30 -7.31 1.13
N ALA A 15 -3.15 -7.85 1.54
CA ALA A 15 -2.34 -7.29 2.62
C ALA A 15 -1.83 -5.88 2.27
N ALA A 16 -1.33 -5.69 1.05
CA ALA A 16 -0.87 -4.39 0.56
C ALA A 16 -2.01 -3.36 0.54
N GLN A 17 -3.21 -3.77 0.09
CA GLN A 17 -4.40 -2.92 0.17
C GLN A 17 -4.71 -2.49 1.60
N GLN A 18 -4.78 -3.43 2.54
CA GLN A 18 -5.04 -3.12 3.95
C GLN A 18 -3.98 -2.20 4.56
N THR A 19 -2.71 -2.39 4.23
CA THR A 19 -1.64 -1.49 4.68
C THR A 19 -1.88 -0.07 4.17
N VAL A 20 -2.18 0.10 2.88
CA VAL A 20 -2.44 1.43 2.30
C VAL A 20 -3.68 2.08 2.91
N TYR A 21 -4.78 1.35 3.09
CA TYR A 21 -5.99 1.90 3.72
C TYR A 21 -5.77 2.31 5.17
N GLN A 22 -5.00 1.55 5.95
CA GLN A 22 -4.66 1.94 7.32
C GLN A 22 -3.77 3.18 7.39
N HIS A 23 -3.06 3.50 6.30
CA HIS A 23 -2.19 4.66 6.19
C HIS A 23 -2.84 5.86 5.49
N ALA A 24 -4.04 5.71 4.95
CA ALA A 24 -4.81 6.82 4.40
C ALA A 24 -5.07 7.89 5.48
N ASP A 25 -5.15 9.15 5.08
CA ASP A 25 -5.48 10.30 5.95
C ASP A 25 -4.62 10.44 7.22
N GLY A 26 -3.35 10.03 7.13
CA GLY A 26 -2.42 10.09 8.27
C GLY A 26 -2.57 8.95 9.28
N GLY A 27 -3.33 7.91 8.93
CA GLY A 27 -3.45 6.69 9.71
C GLY A 27 -2.14 5.91 9.85
N ARG A 28 -2.18 4.88 10.70
CA ARG A 28 -1.06 3.99 10.99
C ARG A 28 -1.53 2.55 11.04
N CYS A 29 -0.73 1.64 10.46
CA CYS A 29 -0.92 0.21 10.68
C CYS A 29 -0.27 -0.26 12.00
N PHE A 30 -0.59 -1.48 12.43
CA PHE A 30 -0.05 -2.10 13.65
C PHE A 30 1.49 -2.27 13.64
N HIS A 31 2.12 -2.22 12.47
CA HIS A 31 3.56 -2.36 12.29
C HIS A 31 4.32 -1.02 12.30
N CYS A 32 3.65 0.12 12.50
CA CYS A 32 4.30 1.41 12.62
C CYS A 32 5.16 1.50 13.89
N ILE A 33 6.37 2.03 13.75
CA ILE A 33 7.24 2.38 14.88
C ILE A 33 7.43 3.90 14.83
N GLY A 34 6.73 4.60 15.73
CA GLY A 34 6.63 6.07 15.70
C GLY A 34 6.02 6.55 14.38
N ASP A 35 6.68 7.51 13.74
CA ASP A 35 6.30 8.06 12.42
C ASP A 35 6.75 7.21 11.23
N THR A 36 7.41 6.07 11.47
CA THR A 36 7.96 5.24 10.39
C THR A 36 7.18 3.95 10.20
N CYS A 37 6.90 3.60 8.94
CA CYS A 37 6.31 2.33 8.55
C CYS A 37 7.17 1.65 7.48
N ARG A 38 7.68 0.46 7.78
CA ARG A 38 8.44 -0.35 6.79
C ARG A 38 7.56 -1.07 5.79
N GLN A 39 6.29 -1.32 6.13
CA GLN A 39 5.36 -2.02 5.26
C GLN A 39 4.69 -1.12 4.22
N LEU A 40 4.58 0.19 4.49
CA LEU A 40 3.95 1.12 3.55
C LEU A 40 4.70 1.19 2.20
N PRO A 41 6.04 1.35 2.14
CA PRO A 41 6.76 1.31 0.87
C PRO A 41 6.59 0.00 0.11
N TRP A 42 6.62 -1.15 0.82
CA TRP A 42 6.36 -2.46 0.22
C TRP A 42 4.94 -2.51 -0.36
N ALA A 43 3.93 -2.09 0.39
CA ALA A 43 2.53 -2.13 -0.04
C ALA A 43 2.28 -1.25 -1.28
N LEU A 44 2.93 -0.08 -1.36
CA LEU A 44 2.84 0.78 -2.54
C LEU A 44 3.46 0.12 -3.78
N ASP A 45 4.65 -0.49 -3.62
CA ASP A 45 5.34 -1.21 -4.68
C ASP A 45 4.55 -2.45 -5.13
N GLU A 46 3.95 -3.16 -4.18
CA GLU A 46 3.12 -4.34 -4.44
C GLU A 46 1.88 -3.96 -5.25
N LEU A 47 1.12 -2.95 -4.80
CA LEU A 47 -0.05 -2.47 -5.54
C LEU A 47 0.30 -1.95 -6.94
N ALA A 48 1.48 -1.38 -7.14
CA ALA A 48 1.92 -0.90 -8.45
C ALA A 48 2.12 -2.04 -9.47
N LYS A 49 2.39 -3.27 -9.01
CA LYS A 49 2.55 -4.46 -9.86
C LYS A 49 1.21 -5.06 -10.30
N HIS A 50 0.10 -4.65 -9.69
CA HIS A 50 -1.24 -5.20 -9.99
C HIS A 50 -2.10 -4.20 -10.77
N PRO A 51 -2.83 -4.65 -11.81
CA PRO A 51 -3.75 -3.78 -12.56
C PRO A 51 -4.87 -3.20 -11.67
N GLY A 52 -5.29 -3.92 -10.62
CA GLY A 52 -6.25 -3.42 -9.64
C GLY A 52 -5.66 -2.47 -8.60
N GLY A 53 -4.35 -2.51 -8.36
CA GLY A 53 -3.70 -1.70 -7.32
C GLY A 53 -3.56 -0.23 -7.70
N GLN A 54 -3.54 0.09 -8.99
CA GLN A 54 -3.50 1.47 -9.47
C GLN A 54 -4.73 2.29 -9.06
N GLN A 55 -5.91 1.65 -8.95
CA GLN A 55 -7.11 2.29 -8.42
C GLN A 55 -6.97 2.60 -6.92
N VAL A 56 -6.37 1.69 -6.15
CA VAL A 56 -6.11 1.86 -4.71
C VAL A 56 -5.11 2.98 -4.47
N LEU A 57 -4.02 3.01 -5.23
CA LEU A 57 -3.00 4.07 -5.17
C LEU A 57 -3.61 5.45 -5.51
N ASN A 58 -4.50 5.51 -6.49
CA ASN A 58 -5.21 6.75 -6.83
C ASN A 58 -6.13 7.23 -5.71
N GLN A 59 -6.75 6.33 -4.94
CA GLN A 59 -7.55 6.69 -3.77
C GLN A 59 -6.66 7.18 -2.62
N TYR A 60 -5.51 6.53 -2.41
CA TYR A 60 -4.54 6.89 -1.39
C TYR A 60 -3.87 8.25 -1.63
N HIS A 61 -3.50 8.56 -2.88
CA HIS A 61 -2.86 9.83 -3.25
C HIS A 61 -3.82 10.99 -3.43
N ARG A 62 -5.14 10.77 -3.39
CA ARG A 62 -6.06 11.90 -3.40
C ARG A 62 -5.87 12.63 -2.07
N PRO A 63 -5.37 13.88 -2.08
CA PRO A 63 -5.50 14.71 -0.90
C PRO A 63 -6.99 14.81 -0.63
N ASP A 64 -7.43 14.38 0.54
CA ASP A 64 -8.83 14.55 0.92
C ASP A 64 -9.17 16.05 0.84
N PRO A 65 -10.18 16.45 0.04
CA PRO A 65 -10.57 17.85 -0.07
C PRO A 65 -11.24 18.39 1.21
N GLN A 66 -11.35 17.63 2.30
CA GLN A 66 -11.91 18.07 3.57
C GLN A 66 -10.81 18.34 4.61
N THR A 67 -10.07 19.42 4.42
CA THR A 67 -9.47 20.14 5.55
C THR A 67 -10.19 21.50 5.69
N PRO A 68 -11.17 21.66 6.61
CA PRO A 68 -11.49 22.95 7.19
C PRO A 68 -10.42 23.39 8.21
#